data_AF-A0A8S0PTP1-F1
#
_entry.id   AF-A0A8S0PTP1-F1
#
_cell.length_a   1.000
_cell.length_b   1.000
_cell.length_c   1.000
_cell.angle_alpha   90.00
_cell.angle_beta   90.00
_cell.angle_gamma   90.00
#
_symmetry.space_group_name_H-M   'P 1'
#
loop_
_entity.id
_entity.type
_entity.pdbx_description
1 polymer ?
#
loop_
_entity_poly.entity_id
_entity_poly.type
_entity_poly.pdbx_seq_one_letter_code
_entity_poly.pdbx_strand_id
1 'polypeptide(L)'
;MATTGMRSLAAEDVNRVMEDVENVVKEHGFLSSKLGLLDLGGSSLQMVAEVDDIVVNEHVFRSKIGFVEHDIIAFSLPSYGLNEAFDRTVIMLSHTREHRESVSSRFEVRHPCLGAGFVQNYACHGCFRLVSRESGNFEPSGSRA
;
A
#
# COMPACT_ATOMS: atom_id res chain seq x y z
N MET A 1 6.06 -17.29 0.92
CA MET A 1 5.05 -16.26 0.58
C MET A 1 5.78 -14.99 0.20
N ALA A 2 5.85 -14.68 -1.09
CA ALA A 2 6.45 -13.45 -1.59
C ALA A 2 5.30 -12.49 -1.96
N THR A 3 5.37 -11.25 -1.48
CA THR A 3 4.34 -10.22 -1.74
C THR A 3 4.75 -9.36 -2.93
N THR A 4 4.40 -8.07 -2.94
CA THR A 4 4.56 -7.09 -4.03
C THR A 4 5.87 -7.13 -4.84
N GLY A 5 6.99 -7.62 -4.29
CA GLY A 5 8.29 -7.75 -4.97
C GLY A 5 8.46 -8.94 -5.94
N MET A 6 7.56 -9.93 -5.97
CA MET A 6 7.71 -11.13 -6.82
C MET A 6 6.45 -11.48 -7.64
N ARG A 7 5.76 -10.49 -8.21
CA ARG A 7 4.59 -10.73 -9.10
C ARG A 7 4.96 -11.30 -10.49
N SER A 8 5.77 -12.36 -10.50
CA SER A 8 5.86 -13.34 -11.57
C SER A 8 6.25 -14.67 -10.93
N LEU A 9 5.27 -15.58 -10.73
CA LEU A 9 5.39 -17.05 -10.64
C LEU A 9 4.00 -17.69 -10.37
N ALA A 10 3.81 -18.92 -10.87
CA ALA A 10 2.52 -19.57 -11.18
C ALA A 10 1.75 -20.22 -10.00
N ALA A 11 0.46 -20.48 -10.23
CA ALA A 11 -0.62 -20.63 -9.25
C ALA A 11 -0.92 -22.07 -8.76
N GLU A 12 0.08 -22.84 -8.36
CA GLU A 12 -0.13 -24.24 -7.97
C GLU A 12 0.56 -24.55 -6.63
N ASP A 13 -0.11 -24.25 -5.50
CA ASP A 13 0.19 -24.83 -4.16
C ASP A 13 -0.86 -24.46 -3.06
N VAL A 14 -2.06 -24.01 -3.45
CA VAL A 14 -3.02 -23.34 -2.52
C VAL A 14 -3.82 -24.31 -1.63
N ASN A 15 -4.01 -25.57 -2.04
CA ASN A 15 -5.06 -26.42 -1.45
C ASN A 15 -4.77 -26.94 -0.03
N ARG A 16 -3.50 -27.22 0.31
CA ARG A 16 -3.13 -27.79 1.62
C ARG A 16 -3.19 -26.76 2.75
N VAL A 17 -2.91 -25.49 2.45
CA VAL A 17 -2.96 -24.39 3.41
C VAL A 17 -4.41 -24.05 3.80
N MET A 18 -5.34 -24.21 2.85
CA MET A 18 -6.74 -23.89 3.08
C MET A 18 -7.45 -24.88 4.01
N GLU A 19 -7.06 -26.16 3.98
CA GLU A 19 -7.62 -27.19 4.88
C GLU A 19 -7.21 -26.95 6.34
N ASP A 20 -5.94 -26.60 6.57
CA ASP A 20 -5.42 -26.30 7.90
C ASP A 20 -6.09 -25.03 8.49
N VAL A 21 -6.30 -23.99 7.66
CA VAL A 21 -7.00 -22.77 8.07
C VAL A 21 -8.47 -23.04 8.38
N GLU A 22 -9.14 -23.88 7.57
CA GLU A 22 -10.55 -24.23 7.78
C GLU A 22 -10.76 -24.96 9.11
N ASN A 23 -9.85 -25.84 9.49
CA ASN A 23 -9.93 -26.57 10.76
C ASN A 23 -9.74 -25.63 11.96
N VAL A 24 -8.81 -24.67 11.89
CA VAL A 24 -8.60 -23.67 12.96
C VAL A 24 -9.81 -22.74 13.11
N VAL A 25 -10.43 -22.35 11.99
CA VAL A 25 -11.62 -21.48 11.97
C VAL A 25 -12.87 -22.20 12.49
N LYS A 26 -13.02 -23.51 12.25
CA LYS A 26 -14.14 -24.31 12.76
C LYS A 26 -14.07 -24.56 14.26
N GLU A 27 -12.87 -24.70 14.83
CA GLU A 27 -12.69 -24.92 16.27
C GLU A 27 -12.96 -23.67 17.12
N HIS A 28 -12.73 -22.48 16.56
CA HIS A 28 -13.00 -21.21 17.24
C HIS A 28 -14.32 -20.65 16.73
N GLY A 29 -15.40 -20.84 17.48
CA GLY A 29 -16.75 -20.36 17.12
C GLY A 29 -16.83 -18.84 16.97
N PHE A 30 -16.38 -18.32 15.81
CA PHE A 30 -16.62 -16.96 15.38
C PHE A 30 -18.11 -16.85 15.03
N LEU A 31 -18.90 -16.39 16.01
CA LEU A 31 -20.27 -15.95 15.82
C LEU A 31 -20.29 -14.81 14.81
N SER A 32 -20.50 -15.10 13.52
CA SER A 32 -20.87 -14.19 12.40
C SER A 32 -20.53 -12.70 12.61
N SER A 33 -19.29 -12.39 12.98
CA SER A 33 -18.79 -11.04 13.04
C SER A 33 -17.92 -10.87 11.81
N LYS A 34 -18.40 -10.07 10.85
CA LYS A 34 -17.62 -9.73 9.66
C LYS A 34 -16.29 -9.15 10.09
N LEU A 35 -15.20 -9.87 9.81
CA LEU A 35 -13.86 -9.46 10.18
C LEU A 35 -13.15 -8.90 8.95
N GLY A 36 -12.51 -7.75 9.12
CA GLY A 36 -11.64 -7.17 8.10
C GLY A 36 -10.19 -7.58 8.33
N LEU A 37 -9.43 -7.70 7.24
CA LEU A 37 -7.99 -7.83 7.25
C LEU A 37 -7.38 -6.53 6.71
N LEU A 38 -6.42 -5.99 7.46
CA LEU A 38 -5.55 -4.90 7.01
C LEU A 38 -4.12 -5.41 7.06
N ASP A 39 -3.45 -5.43 5.91
CA ASP A 39 -2.05 -5.83 5.78
C ASP A 39 -1.23 -4.64 5.31
N LEU A 40 -0.24 -4.24 6.11
CA LEU A 40 0.62 -3.10 5.83
C LEU A 40 2.06 -3.57 5.64
N GLY A 41 2.50 -3.57 4.39
CA GLY A 41 3.87 -3.91 4.01
C GLY A 41 4.77 -2.69 3.87
N GLY A 42 5.99 -2.94 3.38
CA GLY A 42 6.92 -1.87 3.01
C GLY A 42 6.37 -1.01 1.87
N SER A 43 5.80 -1.64 0.83
CA SER A 43 5.43 -0.99 -0.43
C SER A 43 3.96 -0.96 -0.80
N SER A 44 3.11 -1.64 -0.03
CA SER A 44 1.66 -1.65 -0.25
C SER A 44 0.90 -1.69 1.06
N LEU A 45 -0.34 -1.22 0.97
CA LEU A 45 -1.38 -1.42 1.96
C LEU A 45 -2.47 -2.28 1.30
N GLN A 46 -2.86 -3.37 1.92
CA GLN A 46 -3.98 -4.19 1.47
C GLN A 46 -5.11 -4.18 2.48
N MET A 47 -6.34 -4.14 1.99
CA MET A 47 -7.56 -4.16 2.78
C MET A 47 -8.48 -5.24 2.21
N VAL A 48 -8.97 -6.12 3.07
CA VAL A 48 -9.99 -7.11 2.74
C VAL A 48 -11.10 -7.02 3.77
N ALA A 49 -12.35 -6.96 3.35
CA ALA A 49 -13.48 -6.94 4.27
C ALA A 49 -14.71 -7.60 3.65
N GLU A 50 -15.54 -8.19 4.49
CA GLU A 50 -16.88 -8.65 4.09
C GLU A 50 -17.87 -7.48 4.18
N VAL A 51 -18.75 -7.34 3.18
CA VAL A 51 -19.74 -6.26 3.09
C VAL A 51 -21.17 -6.83 3.08
N ASP A 52 -22.13 -6.08 3.64
CA ASP A 52 -23.55 -6.51 3.75
C ASP A 52 -24.40 -6.16 2.54
N ASP A 53 -24.05 -5.09 1.82
CA ASP A 53 -24.80 -4.61 0.67
C ASP A 53 -23.87 -4.48 -0.54
N ILE A 54 -24.41 -4.82 -1.70
CA ILE A 54 -23.78 -4.59 -3.00
C ILE A 54 -23.73 -3.08 -3.23
N VAL A 55 -22.78 -2.39 -2.59
CA VAL A 55 -22.21 -1.19 -3.18
C VAL A 55 -21.68 -1.68 -4.51
N VAL A 56 -22.36 -1.33 -5.60
CA VAL A 56 -21.97 -1.71 -6.97
C VAL A 56 -20.56 -1.16 -7.19
N ASN A 57 -19.58 -2.00 -6.90
CA ASN A 57 -18.17 -1.67 -6.89
C ASN A 57 -17.46 -2.83 -7.59
N GLU A 58 -16.68 -2.49 -8.59
CA GLU A 58 -15.89 -3.40 -9.42
C GLU A 58 -14.95 -4.32 -8.61
N HIS A 59 -14.69 -3.99 -7.34
CA HIS A 59 -13.79 -4.71 -6.44
C HIS A 59 -14.48 -5.71 -5.50
N VAL A 60 -15.80 -5.90 -5.60
CA VAL A 60 -16.52 -6.94 -4.85
C VAL A 60 -16.41 -8.27 -5.59
N PHE A 61 -15.96 -9.32 -4.90
CA PHE A 61 -16.04 -10.68 -5.39
C PHE A 61 -16.82 -11.56 -4.41
N ARG A 62 -17.68 -12.42 -4.95
CA ARG A 62 -18.48 -13.37 -4.17
C ARG A 62 -17.70 -14.68 -4.04
N SER A 63 -17.55 -15.16 -2.80
CA SER A 63 -16.85 -16.41 -2.50
C SER A 63 -17.65 -17.25 -1.54
N LYS A 64 -17.64 -18.57 -1.74
CA LYS A 64 -18.26 -19.51 -0.82
C LYS A 64 -17.18 -20.14 0.05
N ILE A 65 -17.23 -19.85 1.35
CA ILE A 65 -16.29 -20.38 2.34
C ILE A 65 -17.10 -21.32 3.25
N GLY A 66 -16.77 -22.61 3.21
CA GLY A 66 -17.60 -23.65 3.80
C GLY A 66 -19.01 -23.68 3.20
N PHE A 67 -20.03 -23.45 4.03
CA PHE A 67 -21.44 -23.46 3.63
C PHE A 67 -22.05 -22.06 3.43
N VAL A 68 -21.27 -21.00 3.66
CA VAL A 68 -21.73 -19.61 3.64
C VAL A 68 -21.18 -18.89 2.40
N GLU A 69 -22.03 -18.11 1.75
CA GLU A 69 -21.61 -17.17 0.70
C GLU A 69 -21.24 -15.83 1.34
N HIS A 70 -20.11 -15.28 0.92
CA HIS A 70 -19.57 -14.01 1.38
C HIS A 70 -19.36 -13.08 0.20
N ASP A 71 -19.77 -11.83 0.36
CA ASP A 71 -19.43 -10.75 -0.56
C ASP A 71 -18.22 -10.00 0.04
N ILE A 72 -17.08 -10.12 -0.64
CA ILE A 72 -15.78 -9.66 -0.13
C ILE A 72 -15.26 -8.54 -1.02
N ILE A 73 -14.85 -7.42 -0.41
CA ILE A 73 -14.04 -6.40 -1.07
C ILE A 73 -12.57 -6.64 -0.78
N ALA A 74 -11.72 -6.49 -1.79
CA ALA A 74 -10.28 -6.56 -1.64
C ALA A 74 -9.61 -5.43 -2.42
N PHE A 75 -8.80 -4.63 -1.73
CA PHE A 75 -8.00 -3.57 -2.30
C PHE A 75 -6.52 -3.82 -2.04
N SER A 76 -5.70 -3.49 -3.04
CA SER A 76 -4.27 -3.33 -2.89
C SER A 76 -3.91 -1.93 -3.33
N LEU A 77 -3.40 -1.13 -2.39
CA LEU A 77 -2.96 0.24 -2.60
C LEU A 77 -1.43 0.25 -2.75
N PRO A 78 -0.89 0.15 -3.98
CA PRO A 78 0.55 0.21 -4.20
C PRO A 78 1.10 1.59 -3.83
N SER A 79 2.33 1.61 -3.32
CA SER A 79 3.02 2.81 -2.84
C SER A 79 2.40 3.50 -1.62
N TYR A 80 1.51 2.80 -0.91
CA TYR A 80 0.98 3.21 0.41
C TYR A 80 1.59 2.40 1.57
N GLY A 81 2.57 1.54 1.28
CA GLY A 81 3.32 0.87 2.33
C GLY A 81 4.23 1.84 3.11
N LEU A 82 4.75 1.37 4.24
CA LEU A 82 5.50 2.21 5.19
C LEU A 82 6.77 2.83 4.59
N ASN A 83 7.52 2.09 3.78
CA ASN A 83 8.76 2.58 3.16
C ASN A 83 8.43 3.66 2.14
N GLU A 84 7.52 3.39 1.21
CA GLU A 84 7.13 4.34 0.17
C GLU A 84 6.44 5.59 0.75
N ALA A 85 5.65 5.42 1.82
CA ALA A 85 5.08 6.54 2.55
C ALA A 85 6.17 7.41 3.18
N PHE A 86 7.17 6.79 3.82
CA PHE A 86 8.32 7.49 4.38
C PHE A 86 9.18 8.18 3.30
N ASP A 87 9.43 7.53 2.17
CA ASP A 87 10.17 8.11 1.05
C ASP A 87 9.46 9.40 0.54
N ARG A 88 8.12 9.35 0.41
CA ARG A 88 7.30 10.50 0.02
C ARG A 88 7.36 11.64 1.04
N THR A 89 7.35 11.35 2.34
CA THR A 89 7.45 12.40 3.36
C THR A 89 8.83 13.05 3.35
N VAL A 90 9.91 12.30 3.13
CA VAL A 90 11.26 12.86 2.96
C VAL A 90 11.32 13.80 1.74
N ILE A 91 10.73 13.41 0.60
CA ILE A 91 10.65 14.27 -0.61
C ILE A 91 9.80 15.53 -0.35
N MET A 92 8.70 15.40 0.36
CA MET A 92 7.86 16.56 0.69
C MET A 92 8.64 17.54 1.58
N LEU A 93 9.27 17.03 2.64
CA LEU A 93 10.04 17.85 3.58
C LEU A 93 11.25 18.50 2.94
N SER A 94 11.92 17.84 1.98
CA SER A 94 13.04 18.44 1.25
C SER A 94 12.68 19.71 0.50
N HIS A 95 11.40 19.90 0.15
CA HIS A 95 10.91 21.08 -0.56
C HIS A 95 10.37 22.19 0.36
N THR A 96 10.22 21.95 1.67
CA THR A 96 9.42 22.81 2.57
C THR A 96 10.22 23.98 3.18
N ARG A 97 11.16 24.55 2.43
CA ARG A 97 11.95 25.77 2.71
C ARG A 97 13.28 25.52 3.44
N GLU A 98 14.30 26.26 2.98
CA GLU A 98 15.71 26.40 3.46
C GLU A 98 16.84 25.75 2.64
N HIS A 99 16.59 24.89 1.65
CA HIS A 99 17.69 24.25 0.88
C HIS A 99 17.71 24.52 -0.62
N ARG A 100 17.01 25.57 -1.08
CA ARG A 100 17.05 26.01 -2.50
C ARG A 100 18.45 26.47 -2.97
N GLU A 101 19.42 26.62 -2.06
CA GLU A 101 20.75 27.14 -2.37
C GLU A 101 21.88 26.14 -2.10
N SER A 102 21.57 24.90 -1.70
CA SER A 102 22.58 23.87 -1.53
C SER A 102 22.90 23.22 -2.87
N VAL A 103 24.01 23.62 -3.49
CA VAL A 103 24.63 22.94 -4.66
C VAL A 103 25.11 21.52 -4.29
N SER A 104 25.02 21.14 -3.01
CA SER A 104 25.42 19.82 -2.51
C SER A 104 24.33 18.78 -2.74
N SER A 105 24.74 17.59 -3.17
CA SER A 105 23.92 16.37 -3.26
C SER A 105 23.46 15.82 -1.91
N ARG A 106 23.71 16.54 -0.82
CA ARG A 106 23.37 16.19 0.56
C ARG A 106 22.81 17.40 1.28
N PHE A 107 21.73 17.17 2.01
CA PHE A 107 21.05 18.17 2.80
C PHE A 107 20.37 17.51 4.00
N GLU A 108 20.10 18.28 5.04
CA GLU A 108 19.55 17.76 6.30
C GLU A 108 18.02 17.90 6.30
N VAL A 109 17.30 16.85 6.69
CA VAL A 109 15.85 16.87 6.85
C VAL A 109 15.49 16.53 8.28
N ARG A 110 14.74 17.44 8.92
CA ARG A 110 14.11 17.16 10.22
C ARG A 110 12.75 16.52 9.98
N HIS A 111 12.66 15.21 10.23
CA HIS A 111 11.41 14.47 10.07
C HIS A 111 10.62 14.44 11.38
N PRO A 112 9.36 14.94 11.43
CA PRO A 112 8.60 15.06 12.68
C PRO A 112 8.25 13.71 13.33
N CYS A 113 8.24 12.63 12.55
CA CYS A 113 8.01 11.27 13.07
C CYS A 113 9.28 10.55 13.56
N LEU A 114 10.46 11.17 13.48
CA LEU A 114 11.71 10.59 13.99
C LEU A 114 12.10 11.28 15.30
N GLY A 115 12.77 10.55 16.19
CA GLY A 115 13.22 11.09 17.47
C GLY A 115 14.23 12.24 17.27
N ALA A 116 14.23 13.21 18.18
CA ALA A 116 15.04 14.44 18.05
C ALA A 116 16.57 14.20 17.96
N GLY A 117 17.07 13.07 18.47
CA GLY A 117 18.47 12.66 18.37
C GLY A 117 18.76 11.65 17.25
N PHE A 118 17.75 11.28 16.45
CA PHE A 118 17.93 10.30 15.38
C PHE A 118 18.60 10.97 14.18
N VAL A 119 19.77 10.48 13.82
CA VAL A 119 20.54 10.94 12.65
C VAL A 119 20.99 9.73 11.86
N GLN A 120 20.58 9.66 10.59
CA GLN A 120 20.90 8.54 9.70
C GLN A 120 21.11 9.06 8.28
N ASN A 121 22.15 8.56 7.60
CA ASN A 121 22.30 8.79 6.16
C ASN A 121 21.20 8.02 5.42
N TYR A 122 20.48 8.73 4.56
CA TYR A 122 19.37 8.18 3.79
C TYR A 122 19.47 8.62 2.32
N ALA A 123 19.27 7.68 1.39
CA ALA A 123 19.35 7.93 -0.04
C ALA A 123 17.96 8.24 -0.61
N CYS A 124 17.75 9.48 -1.04
CA CYS A 124 16.47 9.91 -1.61
C CYS A 124 16.57 10.04 -3.13
N HIS A 125 15.88 9.15 -3.86
CA HIS A 125 15.88 9.15 -5.32
C HIS A 125 14.96 10.23 -5.95
N GLY A 126 14.06 10.84 -5.18
CA GLY A 126 13.11 11.85 -5.65
C GLY A 126 13.40 13.29 -5.22
N CYS A 127 14.37 13.53 -4.33
CA CYS A 127 14.56 14.83 -3.68
C CYS A 127 15.27 15.89 -4.53
N PHE A 128 15.87 15.51 -5.67
CA PHE A 128 16.65 16.43 -6.53
C PHE A 128 15.98 16.73 -7.88
N ARG A 129 14.74 16.30 -8.09
CA ARG A 129 13.97 16.70 -9.27
C ARG A 129 13.34 18.06 -9.04
N LEU A 130 14.04 19.14 -9.44
CA LEU A 130 13.46 20.38 -10.00
C LEU A 130 14.57 21.38 -10.41
N VAL A 131 15.04 21.27 -11.67
CA VAL A 131 15.15 22.42 -12.60
C VAL A 131 14.96 21.90 -14.03
N SER A 132 13.70 21.84 -14.47
CA SER A 132 13.35 22.13 -15.87
C SER A 132 12.07 22.97 -15.80
N ARG A 133 12.15 24.21 -16.27
CA ARG A 133 10.97 25.05 -16.52
C ARG A 133 10.04 24.28 -17.44
N GLU A 134 8.92 23.78 -16.93
CA GLU A 134 7.80 23.36 -17.79
C GLU A 134 7.14 24.63 -18.34
N SER A 135 7.64 25.08 -19.48
CA SER A 135 6.77 25.66 -20.51
C SER A 135 6.22 24.48 -21.31
N GLY A 136 5.09 23.92 -20.89
CA GLY A 136 4.47 22.81 -21.60
C GLY A 136 3.12 22.46 -21.02
N ASN A 137 2.05 22.81 -21.74
CA ASN A 137 0.66 22.50 -21.42
C ASN A 137 0.47 21.04 -21.00
N PHE A 138 -0.06 20.83 -19.80
CA PHE A 138 -0.69 19.56 -19.44
C PHE A 138 -2.16 19.63 -19.83
N GLU A 139 -2.52 19.06 -20.98
CA GLU A 139 -3.90 18.67 -21.25
C GLU A 139 -4.21 17.37 -20.49
N PRO A 140 -5.32 17.29 -19.75
CA PRO A 140 -5.75 16.05 -19.14
C PRO A 140 -6.38 15.17 -20.23
N SER A 141 -5.69 14.09 -20.62
CA SER A 141 -6.31 13.03 -21.39
C SER A 141 -7.33 12.31 -20.51
N GLY A 142 -8.58 12.77 -20.57
CA GLY A 142 -9.73 11.97 -20.18
C GLY A 142 -9.89 10.80 -21.16
N SER A 143 -10.03 9.60 -20.62
CA SER A 143 -10.59 8.47 -21.37
C SER A 143 -12.02 8.27 -20.90
N ARG A 144 -12.93 8.58 -21.82
CA ARG A 144 -14.34 8.18 -21.81
C ARG A 144 -14.45 6.79 -22.44
N ALA A 145 -15.52 6.10 -22.04
CA ALA A 145 -16.02 4.79 -22.46
C ALA A 145 -15.41 3.60 -21.71
#